data_AF-A0A1E7LBP5-F1
#
_entry.id   AF-A0A1E7LBP5-F1
#
_cell.length_a   1.000
_cell.length_b   1.000
_cell.length_c   1.000
_cell.angle_alpha   90.00
_cell.angle_beta   90.00
_cell.angle_gamma   90.00
#
_symmetry.space_group_name_H-M   'P 1'
#
loop_
_entity.id
_entity.type
_entity.pdbx_description
1 polymer ?
#
loop_
_entity_poly.entity_id
_entity_poly.type
_entity_poly.pdbx_seq_one_letter_code
_entity_poly.pdbx_strand_id
1 'polypeptide(L)'
;MEEPPASAGSSTEPNGPLGWAGYGAARERARERTGESESVVCGTARIGGGEYGAEGPGSGSGGRGAGVEVVLVSFEFGFLGGSLGARTGDRIVAAYEHARARRLPLVSLIATGGSRMQEGMVALSQLQRVARESVLTRRAGVPQLAVLRDPATGGGWATLGAAADVVLALPGAQVAFAGSRVRPEGADPTAYTAEGQYAAGHVDQIVRQGELGPALERWLT
;
A
#
# COMPACT_ATOMS: atom_id res chain seq x y z
N MET A 1 -17.24 50.77 0.30
CA MET A 1 -17.64 49.55 1.02
C MET A 1 -17.34 48.42 0.07
N GLU A 2 -16.14 47.87 0.21
CA GLU A 2 -15.54 46.92 -0.71
C GLU A 2 -16.09 45.52 -0.38
N GLU A 3 -16.66 44.86 -1.38
CA GLU A 3 -17.22 43.52 -1.28
C GLU A 3 -16.08 42.52 -0.96
N PRO A 4 -16.23 41.63 0.04
CA PRO A 4 -15.20 40.64 0.31
C PRO A 4 -15.06 39.67 -0.88
N PRO A 5 -13.84 39.21 -1.21
CA PRO A 5 -13.63 38.30 -2.33
C PRO A 5 -14.34 36.97 -2.07
N ALA A 6 -15.01 36.47 -3.12
CA ALA A 6 -15.69 35.19 -3.12
C ALA A 6 -14.76 34.06 -2.65
N SER A 7 -15.14 33.35 -1.60
CA SER A 7 -14.43 32.17 -1.12
C SER A 7 -14.38 31.11 -2.22
N ALA A 8 -13.18 30.61 -2.53
CA ALA A 8 -12.97 29.48 -3.44
C ALA A 8 -13.88 28.31 -3.02
N GLY A 9 -14.80 27.94 -3.91
CA GLY A 9 -15.87 27.00 -3.63
C GLY A 9 -15.35 25.61 -3.28
N SER A 10 -15.46 25.20 -2.00
CA SER A 10 -15.51 23.79 -1.67
C SER A 10 -16.91 23.29 -2.04
N SER A 11 -17.07 22.60 -3.16
CA SER A 11 -18.36 21.97 -3.48
C SER A 11 -18.72 20.99 -2.35
N THR A 12 -19.76 21.34 -1.59
CA THR A 12 -20.36 20.49 -0.56
C THR A 12 -21.32 19.48 -1.16
N GLU A 13 -21.50 19.51 -2.49
CA GLU A 13 -22.44 18.67 -3.19
C GLU A 13 -22.15 17.17 -2.97
N PRO A 14 -23.19 16.38 -2.68
CA PRO A 14 -23.15 14.91 -2.72
C PRO A 14 -22.45 14.38 -3.97
N ASN A 15 -21.41 13.56 -3.81
CA ASN A 15 -20.73 12.90 -4.93
C ASN A 15 -20.33 11.46 -4.56
N GLY A 16 -19.99 10.65 -5.56
CA GLY A 16 -19.65 9.24 -5.41
C GLY A 16 -20.89 8.35 -5.28
N PRO A 17 -20.68 7.03 -5.14
CA PRO A 17 -21.78 6.05 -5.19
C PRO A 17 -22.75 6.16 -4.01
N LEU A 18 -22.38 6.87 -2.93
CA LEU A 18 -23.24 7.14 -1.78
C LEU A 18 -23.78 8.57 -1.72
N GLY A 19 -23.44 9.45 -2.67
CA GLY A 19 -23.75 10.87 -2.55
C GLY A 19 -23.13 11.50 -1.28
N TRP A 20 -21.89 11.14 -0.95
CA TRP A 20 -21.25 11.64 0.27
C TRP A 20 -20.87 13.12 0.10
N ALA A 21 -21.41 13.98 0.96
CA ALA A 21 -21.18 15.42 0.91
C ALA A 21 -19.69 15.77 1.06
N GLY A 22 -19.16 16.57 0.12
CA GLY A 22 -17.76 16.99 0.12
C GLY A 22 -16.74 15.91 -0.28
N TYR A 23 -17.19 14.73 -0.75
CA TYR A 23 -16.28 13.67 -1.20
C TYR A 23 -15.48 14.10 -2.43
N GLY A 24 -16.11 14.79 -3.40
CA GLY A 24 -15.44 15.33 -4.58
C GLY A 24 -14.27 16.25 -4.21
N ALA A 25 -14.57 17.29 -3.41
CA ALA A 25 -13.57 18.23 -2.93
C ALA A 25 -12.46 17.56 -2.10
N ALA A 26 -12.77 16.53 -1.31
CA ALA A 26 -11.75 15.77 -0.57
C ALA A 26 -10.78 15.04 -1.52
N ARG A 27 -11.28 14.48 -2.62
CA ARG A 27 -10.43 13.86 -3.65
C ARG A 27 -9.56 14.88 -4.37
N GLU A 28 -10.09 16.06 -4.69
CA GLU A 28 -9.32 17.12 -5.34
C GLU A 28 -8.17 17.61 -4.46
N ARG A 29 -8.46 17.94 -3.19
CA ARG A 29 -7.40 18.30 -2.22
C ARG A 29 -6.35 17.21 -2.05
N ALA A 30 -6.77 15.94 -2.07
CA ALA A 30 -5.85 14.81 -2.03
C ALA A 30 -4.96 14.76 -3.28
N ARG A 31 -5.51 14.98 -4.47
CA ARG A 31 -4.75 15.07 -5.73
C ARG A 31 -3.72 16.19 -5.70
N GLU A 32 -4.12 17.39 -5.30
CA GLU A 32 -3.24 18.55 -5.22
C GLU A 32 -2.09 18.31 -4.23
N ARG A 33 -2.38 17.74 -3.06
CA ARG A 33 -1.38 17.48 -2.03
C ARG A 33 -0.37 16.41 -2.41
N THR A 34 -0.82 15.35 -3.08
CA THR A 34 0.01 14.16 -3.34
C THR A 34 0.59 14.13 -4.74
N GLY A 35 0.05 14.91 -5.67
CA GLY A 35 0.27 14.74 -7.11
C GLY A 35 -0.43 13.50 -7.69
N GLU A 36 -1.04 12.67 -6.85
CA GLU A 36 -1.57 11.38 -7.26
C GLU A 36 -3.06 11.39 -7.55
N SER A 37 -3.43 10.54 -8.51
CA SER A 37 -4.81 10.47 -8.98
C SER A 37 -5.67 9.46 -8.22
N GLU A 38 -5.08 8.65 -7.35
CA GLU A 38 -5.75 7.67 -6.49
C GLU A 38 -4.81 7.21 -5.37
N SER A 39 -5.33 6.44 -4.41
CA SER A 39 -4.56 5.93 -3.26
C SER A 39 -3.54 4.84 -3.55
N VAL A 40 -3.38 4.46 -4.82
CA VAL A 40 -2.31 3.57 -5.26
C VAL A 40 -1.71 4.04 -6.58
N VAL A 41 -0.39 3.92 -6.65
CA VAL A 41 0.43 4.03 -7.86
C VAL A 41 0.88 2.62 -8.22
N CYS A 42 0.64 2.24 -9.47
CA CYS A 42 1.02 0.92 -9.98
C CYS A 42 1.94 1.08 -11.19
N GLY A 43 2.92 0.21 -11.32
CA GLY A 43 3.87 0.23 -12.44
C GLY A 43 4.85 -0.93 -12.38
N THR A 44 5.77 -0.99 -13.33
CA THR A 44 6.91 -1.92 -13.29
C THR A 44 8.14 -1.21 -12.74
N ALA A 45 8.93 -1.91 -11.92
CA ALA A 45 10.18 -1.41 -11.37
C ALA A 45 11.25 -2.51 -11.41
N ARG A 46 12.51 -2.11 -11.23
CA ARG A 46 13.62 -3.05 -11.04
C ARG A 46 14.14 -2.93 -9.62
N ILE A 47 14.19 -4.05 -8.91
CA ILE A 47 14.74 -4.16 -7.56
C ILE A 47 16.06 -4.90 -7.65
N GLY A 48 17.13 -4.33 -7.12
CA GLY A 48 18.47 -4.90 -7.20
C GLY A 48 19.24 -4.44 -8.44
N GLY A 49 20.48 -4.92 -8.56
CA GLY A 49 21.35 -4.61 -9.69
C GLY A 49 22.02 -3.23 -9.70
N GLY A 50 22.05 -2.54 -8.57
CA GLY A 50 22.78 -1.28 -8.37
C GLY A 50 23.28 -1.13 -6.92
N GLU A 51 24.18 -0.16 -6.69
CA GLU A 51 24.65 0.15 -5.33
C GLU A 51 23.52 0.78 -4.50
N TYR A 52 23.08 0.08 -3.46
CA TYR A 52 22.18 0.65 -2.46
C TYR A 52 22.98 1.61 -1.57
N GLY A 53 22.95 2.91 -1.89
CA GLY A 53 23.27 3.98 -0.95
C GLY A 53 24.65 3.94 -0.31
N ALA A 54 25.70 3.59 -1.05
CA ALA A 54 27.07 3.86 -0.62
C ALA A 54 27.42 5.33 -0.94
N GLU A 55 27.07 6.26 -0.03
CA GLU A 55 27.88 7.48 0.09
C GLU A 55 29.22 7.09 0.74
N GLY A 56 30.12 6.54 -0.06
CA GLY A 56 31.46 6.15 0.38
C GLY A 56 32.34 5.79 -0.82
N PRO A 57 33.48 6.45 -1.04
CA PRO A 57 34.35 6.12 -2.15
C PRO A 57 35.16 4.87 -1.78
N GLY A 58 34.77 3.72 -2.35
CA GLY A 58 35.63 2.55 -2.39
C GLY A 58 34.92 1.24 -2.09
N SER A 59 34.68 0.44 -3.14
CA SER A 59 35.24 -0.91 -3.26
C SER A 59 34.47 -1.70 -4.32
N GLY A 60 35.22 -2.23 -5.30
CA GLY A 60 34.91 -3.55 -5.84
C GLY A 60 34.02 -3.61 -7.06
N SER A 61 34.65 -3.70 -8.23
CA SER A 61 34.08 -4.33 -9.41
C SER A 61 33.80 -5.81 -9.09
N GLY A 62 32.57 -6.13 -8.69
CA GLY A 62 32.12 -7.50 -8.40
C GLY A 62 30.66 -7.66 -8.82
N GLY A 63 30.44 -8.11 -10.06
CA GLY A 63 29.16 -8.66 -10.56
C GLY A 63 27.89 -7.84 -10.28
N ARG A 64 27.63 -6.81 -11.11
CA ARG A 64 26.30 -6.17 -11.17
C ARG A 64 25.27 -7.20 -11.65
N GLY A 65 24.48 -7.77 -10.75
CA GLY A 65 23.29 -8.54 -11.13
C GLY A 65 22.32 -7.68 -11.94
N ALA A 66 21.50 -8.28 -12.81
CA ALA A 66 20.57 -7.53 -13.66
C ALA A 66 19.37 -6.91 -12.90
N GLY A 67 19.28 -7.11 -11.57
CA GLY A 67 18.09 -6.82 -10.77
C GLY A 67 16.89 -7.70 -11.17
N VAL A 68 15.85 -7.70 -10.35
CA VAL A 68 14.59 -8.39 -10.62
C VAL A 68 13.56 -7.36 -11.06
N GLU A 69 12.98 -7.56 -12.25
CA GLU A 69 11.83 -6.76 -12.70
C GLU A 69 10.58 -7.22 -11.95
N VAL A 70 9.83 -6.27 -11.39
CA VAL A 70 8.64 -6.52 -10.58
C VAL A 70 7.50 -5.62 -11.00
N VAL A 71 6.27 -6.05 -10.69
CA VAL A 71 5.11 -5.15 -10.65
C VAL A 71 5.01 -4.56 -9.25
N LEU A 72 4.97 -3.24 -9.14
CA LEU A 72 4.86 -2.50 -7.89
C LEU A 72 3.42 -2.00 -7.71
N VAL A 73 2.88 -2.17 -6.50
CA VAL A 73 1.69 -1.47 -6.01
C VAL A 73 2.12 -0.63 -4.81
N SER A 74 2.26 0.68 -4.97
CA SER A 74 2.63 1.59 -3.89
C SER A 74 1.42 2.38 -3.42
N PHE A 75 1.04 2.23 -2.15
CA PHE A 75 -0.01 3.05 -1.56
C PHE A 75 0.48 4.47 -1.30
N GLU A 76 -0.40 5.44 -1.56
CA GLU A 76 -0.21 6.85 -1.24
C GLU A 76 -1.15 7.22 -0.08
N PHE A 77 -0.62 7.21 1.14
CA PHE A 77 -1.42 7.45 2.35
C PHE A 77 -1.99 8.87 2.38
N GLY A 78 -1.30 9.85 1.79
CA GLY A 78 -1.79 11.20 1.61
C GLY A 78 -3.06 11.27 0.75
N PHE A 79 -3.35 10.25 -0.06
CA PHE A 79 -4.59 10.20 -0.82
C PHE A 79 -5.68 9.50 0.00
N LEU A 80 -6.44 10.31 0.75
CA LEU A 80 -7.57 9.85 1.57
C LEU A 80 -7.19 8.69 2.51
N GLY A 81 -6.02 8.77 3.16
CA GLY A 81 -5.55 7.76 4.11
C GLY A 81 -5.14 6.45 3.43
N GLY A 82 -4.77 6.48 2.15
CA GLY A 82 -4.45 5.28 1.37
C GLY A 82 -5.67 4.35 1.22
N SER A 83 -6.89 4.88 1.38
CA SER A 83 -8.09 4.06 1.51
C SER A 83 -8.44 3.32 0.21
N LEU A 84 -8.94 2.09 0.32
CA LEU A 84 -9.36 1.29 -0.82
C LEU A 84 -10.77 1.69 -1.30
N GLY A 85 -10.86 2.36 -2.44
CA GLY A 85 -12.11 2.60 -3.19
C GLY A 85 -12.15 1.80 -4.50
N ALA A 86 -13.22 1.95 -5.28
CA ALA A 86 -13.43 1.29 -6.57
C ALA A 86 -12.21 1.41 -7.49
N ARG A 87 -11.77 2.65 -7.75
CA ARG A 87 -10.63 2.91 -8.64
C ARG A 87 -9.32 2.37 -8.10
N THR A 88 -9.14 2.38 -6.78
CA THR A 88 -7.99 1.75 -6.12
C THR A 88 -8.00 0.25 -6.37
N GLY A 89 -9.16 -0.39 -6.19
CA GLY A 89 -9.37 -1.80 -6.48
C GLY A 89 -9.10 -2.14 -7.94
N ASP A 90 -9.62 -1.36 -8.90
CA ASP A 90 -9.38 -1.55 -10.33
C ASP A 90 -7.88 -1.53 -10.67
N ARG A 91 -7.13 -0.58 -10.10
CA ARG A 91 -5.66 -0.48 -10.31
C ARG A 91 -4.93 -1.69 -9.74
N ILE A 92 -5.30 -2.13 -8.54
CA ILE A 92 -4.69 -3.30 -7.91
C ILE A 92 -4.99 -4.56 -8.72
N VAL A 93 -6.24 -4.78 -9.14
CA VAL A 93 -6.61 -5.92 -10.01
C VAL A 93 -5.79 -5.89 -11.30
N ALA A 94 -5.71 -4.75 -11.98
CA ALA A 94 -4.91 -4.61 -13.19
C ALA A 94 -3.41 -4.91 -12.96
N ALA A 95 -2.86 -4.50 -11.81
CA ALA A 95 -1.48 -4.82 -11.44
C ALA A 95 -1.28 -6.33 -11.25
N TYR A 96 -2.18 -7.02 -10.55
CA TYR A 96 -2.15 -8.48 -10.41
C TYR A 96 -2.28 -9.21 -11.75
N GLU A 97 -3.21 -8.77 -12.60
CA GLU A 97 -3.36 -9.31 -13.96
C GLU A 97 -2.09 -9.12 -14.78
N HIS A 98 -1.47 -7.93 -14.71
CA HIS A 98 -0.22 -7.63 -15.40
C HIS A 98 0.93 -8.51 -14.90
N ALA A 99 1.09 -8.66 -13.57
CA ALA A 99 2.11 -9.52 -12.97
C ALA A 99 1.97 -10.97 -13.45
N ARG A 100 0.74 -11.51 -13.46
CA ARG A 100 0.48 -12.87 -13.97
C ARG A 100 0.77 -13.00 -15.46
N ALA A 101 0.30 -12.05 -16.28
CA ALA A 101 0.48 -12.08 -17.72
C ALA A 101 1.96 -12.00 -18.12
N ARG A 102 2.76 -11.22 -17.38
CA ARG A 102 4.19 -11.03 -17.62
C ARG A 102 5.09 -11.97 -16.82
N ARG A 103 4.52 -12.80 -15.93
CA ARG A 103 5.27 -13.68 -15.01
C ARG A 103 6.25 -12.92 -14.12
N LEU A 104 5.89 -11.69 -13.72
CA LEU A 104 6.71 -10.83 -12.87
C LEU A 104 6.25 -10.94 -11.41
N PRO A 105 7.16 -11.02 -10.42
CA PRO A 105 6.80 -10.89 -9.02
C PRO A 105 6.03 -9.60 -8.75
N LEU A 106 5.08 -9.65 -7.83
CA LEU A 106 4.31 -8.48 -7.39
C LEU A 106 4.78 -8.04 -6.01
N VAL A 107 5.13 -6.76 -5.87
CA VAL A 107 5.53 -6.15 -4.59
C VAL A 107 4.53 -5.07 -4.20
N SER A 108 3.91 -5.21 -3.03
CA SER A 108 2.95 -4.23 -2.49
C SER A 108 3.56 -3.43 -1.35
N LEU A 109 3.72 -2.11 -1.51
CA LEU A 109 4.13 -1.19 -0.45
C LEU A 109 2.88 -0.61 0.24
N ILE A 110 2.42 -1.27 1.28
CA ILE A 110 1.11 -1.04 1.89
C ILE A 110 1.20 0.08 2.93
N ALA A 111 0.37 1.11 2.77
CA ALA A 111 0.16 2.19 3.72
C ALA A 111 -1.30 2.65 3.60
N THR A 112 -2.17 2.17 4.47
CA THR A 112 -3.61 2.39 4.39
C THR A 112 -4.29 2.37 5.76
N GLY A 113 -5.29 3.24 5.90
CA GLY A 113 -6.24 3.24 7.01
C GLY A 113 -7.43 2.28 6.82
N GLY A 114 -7.52 1.57 5.69
CA GLY A 114 -8.57 0.59 5.39
C GLY A 114 -9.42 0.93 4.17
N SER A 115 -10.71 0.61 4.23
CA SER A 115 -11.65 0.81 3.11
C SER A 115 -12.15 2.26 3.02
N ARG A 116 -12.46 2.72 1.81
CA ARG A 116 -12.96 4.07 1.58
C ARG A 116 -14.44 4.18 1.94
N MET A 117 -14.71 4.69 3.13
CA MET A 117 -16.07 4.81 3.68
C MET A 117 -17.01 5.60 2.77
N GLN A 118 -16.51 6.62 2.06
CA GLN A 118 -17.29 7.43 1.12
C GLN A 118 -17.86 6.62 -0.06
N GLU A 119 -17.36 5.41 -0.28
CA GLU A 119 -17.85 4.48 -1.30
C GLU A 119 -18.60 3.26 -0.73
N GLY A 120 -18.65 3.10 0.60
CA GLY A 120 -19.45 2.07 1.27
C GLY A 120 -19.23 0.64 0.77
N MET A 121 -20.32 -0.03 0.39
CA MET A 121 -20.30 -1.42 -0.09
C MET A 121 -19.46 -1.61 -1.35
N VAL A 122 -19.33 -0.56 -2.17
CA VAL A 122 -18.43 -0.59 -3.34
C VAL A 122 -16.99 -0.78 -2.88
N ALA A 123 -16.53 -0.04 -1.87
CA ALA A 123 -15.20 -0.22 -1.28
C ALA A 123 -15.03 -1.61 -0.65
N LEU A 124 -16.05 -2.11 0.05
CA LEU A 124 -16.00 -3.46 0.64
C LEU A 124 -15.82 -4.56 -0.42
N SER A 125 -16.54 -4.48 -1.54
CA SER A 125 -16.42 -5.45 -2.63
C SER A 125 -15.01 -5.48 -3.24
N GLN A 126 -14.23 -4.40 -3.12
CA GLN A 126 -12.84 -4.38 -3.59
C GLN A 126 -11.95 -5.32 -2.80
N LEU A 127 -12.22 -5.54 -1.50
CA LEU A 127 -11.47 -6.50 -0.69
C LEU A 127 -11.64 -7.93 -1.25
N GLN A 128 -12.84 -8.29 -1.67
CA GLN A 128 -13.13 -9.59 -2.28
C GLN A 128 -12.42 -9.74 -3.63
N ARG A 129 -12.44 -8.69 -4.46
CA ARG A 129 -11.72 -8.67 -5.74
C ARG A 129 -10.22 -8.86 -5.51
N VAL A 130 -9.61 -8.08 -4.62
CA VAL A 130 -8.17 -8.16 -4.34
C VAL A 130 -7.79 -9.52 -3.74
N ALA A 131 -8.57 -10.06 -2.81
CA ALA A 131 -8.33 -11.40 -2.26
C ALA A 131 -8.39 -12.49 -3.34
N ARG A 132 -9.35 -12.40 -4.27
CA ARG A 132 -9.44 -13.29 -5.43
C ARG A 132 -8.18 -13.20 -6.28
N GLU A 133 -7.70 -11.99 -6.58
CA GLU A 133 -6.50 -11.80 -7.39
C GLU A 133 -5.24 -12.37 -6.74
N SER A 134 -5.08 -12.21 -5.43
CA SER A 134 -3.99 -12.84 -4.66
C SER A 134 -4.00 -14.36 -4.81
N VAL A 135 -5.16 -15.00 -4.65
CA VAL A 135 -5.30 -16.47 -4.83
C VAL A 135 -4.95 -16.90 -6.25
N LEU A 136 -5.42 -16.17 -7.26
CA LEU A 136 -5.11 -16.48 -8.66
C LEU A 136 -3.62 -16.32 -8.98
N THR A 137 -2.97 -15.32 -8.41
CA THR A 137 -1.53 -15.08 -8.59
C THR A 137 -0.68 -16.16 -7.93
N ARG A 138 -1.04 -16.57 -6.71
CA ARG A 138 -0.43 -17.74 -6.05
C ARG A 138 -0.62 -19.02 -6.88
N ARG A 139 -1.82 -19.28 -7.41
CA ARG A 139 -2.09 -20.45 -8.27
C ARG A 139 -1.31 -20.42 -9.58
N ALA A 140 -1.03 -19.24 -10.10
CA ALA A 140 -0.16 -19.08 -11.26
C ALA A 140 1.32 -19.33 -10.91
N GLY A 141 1.69 -19.44 -9.63
CA GLY A 141 3.10 -19.55 -9.22
C GLY A 141 3.89 -18.26 -9.49
N VAL A 142 3.23 -17.11 -9.38
CA VAL A 142 3.86 -15.79 -9.44
C VAL A 142 4.05 -15.28 -8.01
N PRO A 143 5.29 -14.98 -7.57
CA PRO A 143 5.54 -14.53 -6.20
C PRO A 143 4.85 -13.20 -5.89
N GLN A 144 4.31 -13.08 -4.69
CA GLN A 144 3.75 -11.84 -4.16
C GLN A 144 4.37 -11.50 -2.80
N LEU A 145 5.00 -10.33 -2.71
CA LEU A 145 5.61 -9.81 -1.49
C LEU A 145 4.84 -8.59 -1.00
N ALA A 146 4.68 -8.45 0.31
CA ALA A 146 4.12 -7.26 0.94
C ALA A 146 5.16 -6.58 1.83
N VAL A 147 5.18 -5.25 1.79
CA VAL A 147 5.94 -4.39 2.71
C VAL A 147 4.94 -3.53 3.47
N LEU A 148 4.77 -3.80 4.75
CA LEU A 148 3.89 -3.06 5.65
C LEU A 148 4.59 -1.79 6.11
N ARG A 149 4.02 -0.63 5.76
CA ARG A 149 4.46 0.68 6.21
C ARG A 149 3.41 1.28 7.13
N ASP A 150 3.79 2.31 7.88
CA ASP A 150 2.88 2.93 8.83
C ASP A 150 1.82 3.83 8.15
N PRO A 151 0.52 3.65 8.43
CA PRO A 151 -0.12 2.47 9.02
C PRO A 151 -0.53 1.45 7.94
N ALA A 152 -0.61 0.17 8.28
CA ALA A 152 -1.16 -0.90 7.45
C ALA A 152 -2.36 -1.54 8.17
N THR A 153 -3.57 -1.03 7.90
CA THR A 153 -4.77 -1.52 8.60
C THR A 153 -5.92 -1.99 7.72
N GLY A 154 -6.88 -2.65 8.35
CA GLY A 154 -8.16 -2.98 7.71
C GLY A 154 -8.01 -3.96 6.57
N GLY A 155 -8.85 -3.75 5.56
CA GLY A 155 -8.89 -4.61 4.39
C GLY A 155 -7.57 -4.71 3.65
N GLY A 156 -6.77 -3.63 3.59
CA GLY A 156 -5.47 -3.67 2.93
C GLY A 156 -4.49 -4.63 3.61
N TRP A 157 -4.44 -4.61 4.95
CA TRP A 157 -3.71 -5.63 5.70
C TRP A 157 -4.30 -7.03 5.44
N ALA A 158 -5.61 -7.19 5.60
CA ALA A 158 -6.27 -8.50 5.54
C ALA A 158 -6.25 -9.17 4.16
N THR A 159 -6.15 -8.41 3.05
CA THR A 159 -6.24 -8.98 1.68
C THR A 159 -4.97 -8.85 0.85
N LEU A 160 -4.09 -7.87 1.12
CA LEU A 160 -2.80 -7.73 0.41
C LEU A 160 -1.64 -8.19 1.29
N GLY A 161 -1.58 -7.68 2.53
CA GLY A 161 -0.48 -7.98 3.44
C GLY A 161 -0.48 -9.43 3.87
N ALA A 162 -1.52 -9.85 4.60
CA ALA A 162 -1.63 -11.18 5.17
C ALA A 162 -1.77 -12.31 4.12
N ALA A 163 -2.09 -11.98 2.87
CA ALA A 163 -2.25 -12.96 1.79
C ALA A 163 -0.97 -13.20 0.99
N ALA A 164 0.06 -12.35 1.16
CA ALA A 164 1.32 -12.43 0.44
C ALA A 164 2.09 -13.74 0.75
N ASP A 165 3.06 -14.07 -0.10
CA ASP A 165 3.98 -15.19 0.14
C ASP A 165 5.04 -14.82 1.17
N VAL A 166 5.48 -13.56 1.17
CA VAL A 166 6.42 -12.98 2.13
C VAL A 166 5.90 -11.61 2.58
N VAL A 167 5.96 -11.37 3.88
CA VAL A 167 5.53 -10.14 4.54
C VAL A 167 6.72 -9.51 5.25
N LEU A 168 7.17 -8.37 4.74
CA LEU A 168 8.13 -7.50 5.40
C LEU A 168 7.39 -6.37 6.10
N ALA A 169 7.95 -5.82 7.16
CA ALA A 169 7.40 -4.61 7.79
C ALA A 169 8.50 -3.62 8.18
N LEU A 170 8.19 -2.33 8.10
CA LEU A 170 9.05 -1.30 8.65
C LEU A 170 8.91 -1.23 10.18
N PRO A 171 10.01 -0.96 10.92
CA PRO A 171 9.96 -0.79 12.37
C PRO A 171 8.91 0.22 12.82
N GLY A 172 8.17 -0.13 13.87
CA GLY A 172 7.14 0.73 14.48
C GLY A 172 5.88 0.92 13.64
N ALA A 173 5.75 0.30 12.47
CA ALA A 173 4.54 0.42 11.66
C ALA A 173 3.33 -0.16 12.42
N GLN A 174 2.22 0.57 12.41
CA GLN A 174 0.97 0.04 12.93
C GLN A 174 0.42 -1.02 11.96
N VAL A 175 0.29 -2.26 12.43
CA VAL A 175 -0.29 -3.36 11.67
C VAL A 175 -1.49 -3.91 12.45
N ALA A 176 -2.70 -3.70 11.93
CA ALA A 176 -3.92 -3.95 12.71
C ALA A 176 -5.16 -4.18 11.85
N PHE A 177 -6.14 -4.94 12.34
CA PHE A 177 -7.43 -5.04 11.67
C PHE A 177 -8.19 -3.70 11.67
N ALA A 178 -8.11 -2.90 12.72
CA ALA A 178 -8.80 -1.61 12.81
C ALA A 178 -7.85 -0.49 13.24
N GLY A 179 -8.25 0.75 12.94
CA GLY A 179 -7.50 1.95 13.33
C GLY A 179 -7.42 2.14 14.86
N SER A 180 -6.46 2.92 15.33
CA SER A 180 -6.23 3.16 16.76
C SER A 180 -7.41 3.80 17.49
N ARG A 181 -8.24 4.58 16.78
CA ARG A 181 -9.41 5.29 17.34
C ARG A 181 -10.51 4.39 17.90
N VAL A 182 -10.57 3.11 17.50
CA VAL A 182 -11.59 2.17 17.99
C VAL A 182 -11.04 1.20 19.04
N ARG A 183 -9.77 1.37 19.46
CA ARG A 183 -9.17 0.49 20.47
C ARG A 183 -9.73 0.81 21.85
N PRO A 184 -10.09 -0.21 22.65
CA PRO A 184 -10.50 0.02 24.02
C PRO A 184 -9.33 0.48 24.87
N GLU A 185 -9.63 1.16 25.97
CA GLU A 185 -8.65 1.50 26.99
C GLU A 185 -8.02 0.22 27.57
N GLY A 186 -6.70 0.22 27.76
CA GLY A 186 -5.96 -0.94 28.25
C GLY A 186 -5.70 -2.05 27.23
N ALA A 187 -6.05 -1.85 25.95
CA ALA A 187 -5.64 -2.78 24.89
C ALA A 187 -4.11 -2.86 24.81
N ASP A 188 -3.57 -4.08 24.71
CA ASP A 188 -2.14 -4.30 24.56
C ASP A 188 -1.63 -3.59 23.29
N PRO A 189 -0.75 -2.57 23.41
CA PRO A 189 -0.25 -1.85 22.26
C PRO A 189 0.56 -2.73 21.31
N THR A 190 1.23 -3.77 21.83
CA THR A 190 2.11 -4.65 21.03
C THR A 190 1.33 -5.46 19.99
N ALA A 191 0.06 -5.80 20.28
CA ALA A 191 -0.82 -6.51 19.35
C ALA A 191 -1.09 -5.77 18.03
N TYR A 192 -0.70 -4.49 17.93
CA TYR A 192 -0.97 -3.64 16.79
C TYR A 192 0.28 -3.06 16.13
N THR A 193 1.47 -3.57 16.46
CA THR A 193 2.74 -3.12 15.87
C THR A 193 3.33 -4.18 14.96
N ALA A 194 4.18 -3.76 14.02
CA ALA A 194 4.97 -4.64 13.19
C ALA A 194 5.75 -5.67 14.03
N GLU A 195 6.37 -5.25 15.12
CA GLU A 195 7.13 -6.12 16.03
C GLU A 195 6.24 -7.17 16.70
N GLY A 196 5.03 -6.81 17.13
CA GLY A 196 4.10 -7.78 17.69
C GLY A 196 3.60 -8.77 16.65
N GLN A 197 3.34 -8.31 15.42
CA GLN A 197 2.97 -9.21 14.31
C GLN A 197 4.13 -10.12 13.89
N TYR A 198 5.37 -9.64 13.96
CA TYR A 198 6.57 -10.47 13.77
C TYR A 198 6.70 -11.53 14.87
N ALA A 199 6.54 -11.14 16.14
CA ALA A 199 6.55 -12.09 17.26
C ALA A 199 5.43 -13.14 17.18
N ALA A 200 4.29 -12.79 16.59
CA ALA A 200 3.17 -13.70 16.33
C ALA A 200 3.33 -14.56 15.06
N GLY A 201 4.38 -14.35 14.25
CA GLY A 201 4.63 -15.09 13.01
C GLY A 201 3.79 -14.66 11.81
N HIS A 202 3.23 -13.44 11.83
CA HIS A 202 2.46 -12.85 10.71
C HIS A 202 3.31 -11.95 9.80
N VAL A 203 4.52 -11.58 10.26
CA VAL A 203 5.52 -10.85 9.48
C VAL A 203 6.78 -11.70 9.47
N ASP A 204 7.37 -11.90 8.29
CA ASP A 204 8.57 -12.72 8.10
C ASP A 204 9.85 -11.98 8.45
N GLN A 205 9.87 -10.65 8.30
CA GLN A 205 11.04 -9.84 8.63
C GLN A 205 10.69 -8.37 8.93
N ILE A 206 11.28 -7.82 9.99
CA ILE A 206 11.36 -6.37 10.21
C ILE A 206 12.58 -5.80 9.50
N VAL A 207 12.39 -4.80 8.64
CA VAL A 207 13.45 -4.25 7.77
C VAL A 207 13.48 -2.73 7.88
N ARG A 208 14.66 -2.15 8.16
CA ARG A 208 14.80 -0.68 8.18
C ARG A 208 14.66 -0.10 6.78
N GLN A 209 14.16 1.14 6.67
CA GLN A 209 13.94 1.81 5.38
C GLN A 209 15.17 1.79 4.45
N GLY A 210 16.37 2.03 4.97
CA GLY A 210 17.63 2.00 4.19
C GLY A 210 18.07 0.60 3.75
N GLU A 211 17.54 -0.45 4.38
CA GLU A 211 17.87 -1.85 4.09
C GLU A 211 16.78 -2.53 3.23
N LEU A 212 15.68 -1.83 2.92
CA LEU A 212 14.52 -2.38 2.23
C LEU A 212 14.87 -2.89 0.83
N GLY A 213 15.66 -2.13 0.08
CA GLY A 213 16.12 -2.52 -1.25
C GLY A 213 16.88 -3.85 -1.24
N PRO A 214 18.01 -3.95 -0.49
CA PRO A 214 18.75 -5.19 -0.34
C PRO A 214 17.90 -6.36 0.19
N ALA A 215 16.96 -6.10 1.11
CA ALA A 215 16.08 -7.15 1.63
C ALA A 215 15.14 -7.68 0.56
N LEU A 216 14.49 -6.78 -0.21
CA LEU A 216 13.61 -7.18 -1.31
C LEU A 216 14.38 -7.96 -2.38
N GLU A 217 15.61 -7.55 -2.72
CA GLU A 217 16.45 -8.29 -3.67
C GLU A 217 16.66 -9.73 -3.19
N ARG A 218 17.04 -9.95 -1.92
CA ARG A 218 17.24 -11.30 -1.37
C ARG A 218 15.98 -12.16 -1.36
N TRP A 219 14.81 -11.58 -1.11
CA TRP A 219 13.55 -12.34 -1.11
C TRP A 219 13.03 -12.64 -2.52
N LEU A 220 13.53 -11.94 -3.54
CA LEU A 220 13.12 -12.10 -4.94
C LEU A 220 14.02 -13.05 -5.75
N THR A 221 15.19 -13.43 -5.22
CA THR A 221 16.19 -14.31 -5.87
C THR A 221 16.34 -15.64 -5.17
#